data_AF-A0A7X2MTT1-F1
#
_entry.id   AF-A0A7X2MTT1-F1
#
_cell.length_a   1.000
_cell.length_b   1.000
_cell.length_c   1.000
_cell.angle_alpha   90.00
_cell.angle_beta   90.00
_cell.angle_gamma   90.00
#
_symmetry.space_group_name_H-M   'P 1'
#
loop_
_entity.id
_entity.type
_entity.pdbx_description
1 polymer ?
#
loop_
_entity_poly.entity_id
_entity_poly.type
_entity_poly.pdbx_seq_one_letter_code
_entity_poly.pdbx_strand_id
1 'polypeptide(L)'
;MTVFPVKHSKLLCQPEHLLPRSELVQLIQKLTQNLVNITDETGEFLLRLDDGRVIDTKGWAGWEWTHGIGLYGMLHYYQQTGDQQTLAIID
;
A
#
# COMPACT_ATOMS: atom_id res chain seq x y z
N MET A 1 -33.56 -18.49 -24.59
CA MET A 1 -32.91 -17.78 -23.46
C MET A 1 -33.59 -16.43 -23.33
N THR A 2 -34.23 -16.14 -22.20
CA THR A 2 -34.89 -14.85 -21.96
C THR A 2 -33.86 -13.85 -21.46
N VAL A 3 -33.80 -12.65 -22.05
CA VAL A 3 -32.87 -11.57 -21.67
C VAL A 3 -33.68 -10.36 -21.24
N PHE A 4 -33.40 -9.84 -20.04
CA PHE A 4 -34.07 -8.65 -19.51
C PHE A 4 -33.26 -7.38 -19.84
N PRO A 5 -33.89 -6.32 -20.39
CA PRO A 5 -33.17 -5.11 -20.79
C PRO A 5 -32.89 -4.20 -19.60
N VAL A 6 -31.73 -4.33 -18.95
CA VAL A 6 -31.38 -3.52 -17.75
C VAL A 6 -30.39 -2.38 -18.01
N LYS A 7 -29.67 -2.41 -19.15
CA LYS A 7 -28.55 -1.49 -19.42
C LYS A 7 -28.91 0.00 -19.46
N HIS A 8 -30.17 0.33 -19.76
CA HIS A 8 -30.64 1.72 -19.88
C HIS A 8 -31.09 2.32 -18.52
N SER A 9 -31.35 1.48 -17.52
CA SER A 9 -31.85 1.94 -16.22
C SER A 9 -30.68 2.26 -15.30
N LYS A 10 -30.59 3.51 -14.82
CA LYS A 10 -29.56 3.95 -13.87
C LYS A 10 -29.59 3.20 -12.53
N LEU A 11 -30.73 2.60 -12.17
CA LEU A 11 -30.89 1.85 -10.93
C LEU A 11 -30.47 0.38 -11.08
N LEU A 12 -30.53 -0.16 -12.30
CA LEU A 12 -30.34 -1.60 -12.56
C LEU A 12 -29.08 -1.90 -13.36
N CYS A 13 -28.50 -0.91 -14.04
CA CYS A 13 -27.24 -1.10 -14.75
C CYS A 13 -26.14 -1.39 -13.73
N GLN A 14 -25.27 -2.35 -14.05
CA GLN A 14 -24.09 -2.59 -13.25
C GLN A 14 -23.22 -1.32 -13.21
N PRO A 15 -22.55 -1.02 -12.09
CA PRO A 15 -21.57 0.05 -12.05
C PRO A 15 -20.45 -0.21 -13.06
N GLU A 16 -19.97 0.86 -13.68
CA GLU A 16 -18.76 0.82 -14.48
C GLU A 16 -17.55 1.00 -13.57
N HIS A 17 -16.61 0.06 -13.62
CA HIS A 17 -15.38 0.09 -12.84
C HIS A 17 -14.19 0.28 -13.77
N LEU A 18 -13.26 1.16 -13.39
CA LEU A 18 -12.05 1.43 -14.18
C LEU A 18 -11.17 0.18 -14.36
N LEU A 19 -11.09 -0.67 -13.33
CA LEU A 19 -10.33 -1.91 -13.34
C LEU A 19 -11.02 -2.98 -12.47
N PRO A 20 -10.81 -4.28 -12.77
CA PRO A 20 -11.23 -5.37 -11.91
C PRO A 20 -10.60 -5.28 -10.52
N ARG A 21 -11.34 -5.74 -9.49
CA ARG A 21 -10.85 -5.78 -8.10
C ARG A 21 -9.52 -6.53 -7.96
N SER A 22 -9.34 -7.62 -8.70
CA SER A 22 -8.11 -8.42 -8.67
C SER A 22 -6.88 -7.64 -9.11
N GLU A 23 -7.01 -6.81 -10.14
CA GLU A 23 -5.92 -5.97 -10.65
C GLU A 23 -5.57 -4.86 -9.65
N LEU A 24 -6.58 -4.26 -9.02
CA LEU A 24 -6.37 -3.27 -7.96
C LEU A 24 -5.62 -3.86 -6.77
N VAL A 25 -6.02 -5.07 -6.33
CA VAL A 25 -5.36 -5.77 -5.22
C VAL A 25 -3.90 -6.07 -5.55
N GLN A 26 -3.62 -6.57 -6.77
CA GLN A 26 -2.24 -6.80 -7.21
C GLN A 26 -1.41 -5.52 -7.25
N LEU A 27 -2.01 -4.40 -7.65
CA LEU A 27 -1.33 -3.11 -7.64
C LEU A 27 -0.98 -2.67 -6.22
N ILE A 28 -1.90 -2.80 -5.27
CA ILE A 28 -1.64 -2.50 -3.86
C ILE A 28 -0.48 -3.35 -3.33
N GLN A 29 -0.49 -4.66 -3.58
CA GLN A 29 0.59 -5.57 -3.15
C GLN A 29 1.95 -5.17 -3.75
N LYS A 30 1.99 -4.79 -5.04
CA LYS A 30 3.24 -4.31 -5.68
C LYS A 30 3.74 -3.01 -5.06
N LEU A 31 2.85 -2.08 -4.73
CA LEU A 31 3.23 -0.82 -4.07
C LEU A 31 3.73 -1.06 -2.65
N THR A 32 3.07 -1.91 -1.88
CA THR A 32 3.54 -2.33 -0.56
C THR A 32 4.91 -2.97 -0.65
N GLN A 33 5.12 -3.91 -1.58
CA GLN A 33 6.42 -4.55 -1.78
C GLN A 33 7.50 -3.51 -2.14
N ASN A 34 7.19 -2.54 -3.01
CA ASN A 34 8.16 -1.51 -3.35
C ASN A 34 8.52 -0.66 -2.12
N LEU A 35 7.51 -0.22 -1.35
CA LEU A 35 7.67 0.62 -0.17
C LEU A 35 8.59 -0.03 0.88
N VAL A 36 8.36 -1.30 1.22
CA VAL A 36 9.14 -1.99 2.26
C VAL A 36 10.55 -2.40 1.82
N ASN A 37 10.87 -2.26 0.52
CA ASN A 37 12.21 -2.52 -0.02
C ASN A 37 12.96 -1.24 -0.38
N ILE A 38 12.44 -0.05 -0.05
CA ILE A 38 13.22 1.18 -0.15
C ILE A 38 14.43 1.05 0.80
N THR A 39 15.61 1.34 0.27
CA THR A 39 16.90 1.26 0.97
C THR A 39 17.84 2.35 0.44
N ASP A 40 18.83 2.72 1.26
CA ASP A 40 19.96 3.57 0.87
C ASP A 40 21.27 2.78 1.09
N GLU A 41 21.68 2.01 0.09
CA GLU A 41 22.87 1.15 0.18
C GLU A 41 24.18 1.94 0.21
N THR A 42 24.20 3.15 -0.34
CA THR A 42 25.41 3.99 -0.41
C THR A 42 25.57 4.85 0.85
N GLY A 43 24.48 5.10 1.57
CA GLY A 43 24.42 6.01 2.71
C GLY A 43 24.44 7.48 2.30
N GLU A 44 24.06 7.79 1.05
CA GLU A 44 24.02 9.15 0.49
C GLU A 44 23.09 10.07 1.31
N PHE A 45 22.01 9.51 1.85
CA PHE A 45 20.93 10.25 2.50
C PHE A 45 20.88 10.05 4.02
N LEU A 46 21.96 9.53 4.62
CA LEU A 46 22.07 9.41 6.07
C LEU A 46 22.03 10.79 6.74
N LEU A 47 21.09 10.98 7.66
CA LEU A 47 21.00 12.19 8.47
C LEU A 47 22.03 12.11 9.61
N ARG A 48 22.93 13.11 9.68
CA ARG A 48 23.97 13.19 10.71
C ARG A 48 23.66 14.35 11.65
N LEU A 49 23.67 14.06 12.95
CA LEU A 49 23.39 15.04 14.02
C LEU A 49 24.67 15.37 14.79
N ASP A 50 24.73 16.56 15.39
CA ASP A 50 25.90 17.07 16.11
C ASP A 50 26.16 16.35 17.45
N ASP A 51 25.19 15.58 17.94
CA ASP A 51 25.34 14.63 19.05
C ASP A 51 25.94 13.26 18.64
N GLY A 52 26.31 13.11 17.37
CA GLY A 52 26.97 11.90 16.83
C GLY A 52 26.01 10.83 16.30
N ARG A 53 24.69 11.01 16.39
CA ARG A 53 23.72 10.09 15.77
C ARG A 53 23.81 10.13 14.24
N VAL A 54 23.63 8.96 13.63
CA VAL A 54 23.50 8.77 12.19
C VAL A 54 22.21 7.98 11.95
N ILE A 55 21.27 8.57 11.23
CA ILE A 55 19.90 8.04 11.08
C ILE A 55 19.68 7.70 9.61
N ASP A 56 19.24 6.46 9.35
CA ASP A 56 18.69 6.07 8.06
C ASP A 56 17.26 6.61 7.94
N THR A 57 17.06 7.53 6.99
CA THR A 57 15.77 8.18 6.72
C THR A 57 15.05 7.59 5.50
N LYS A 58 15.66 6.58 4.86
CA LYS A 58 15.18 5.98 3.60
C LYS A 58 14.74 4.54 3.80
N GLY A 59 15.60 3.73 4.41
CA GLY A 59 15.38 2.30 4.56
C GLY A 59 14.16 1.98 5.42
N TRP A 60 13.47 0.87 5.11
CA TRP A 60 12.33 0.39 5.90
C TRP A 60 12.70 0.06 7.36
N ALA A 61 13.99 -0.17 7.64
CA ALA A 61 14.50 -0.37 9.00
C ALA A 61 14.62 0.93 9.82
N GLY A 62 14.29 2.09 9.23
CA GLY A 62 14.28 3.38 9.90
C GLY A 62 13.02 3.62 10.73
N TRP A 63 12.96 4.78 11.39
CA TRP A 63 11.76 5.22 12.10
C TRP A 63 11.48 6.68 11.82
N GLU A 64 10.69 6.90 10.78
CA GLU A 64 10.31 8.24 10.32
C GLU A 64 8.81 8.32 10.08
N TRP A 65 8.28 9.55 9.97
CA TRP A 65 6.86 9.79 9.71
C TRP A 65 6.34 9.10 8.44
N THR A 66 7.21 8.88 7.44
CA THR A 66 6.91 8.15 6.21
C THR A 66 6.51 6.69 6.48
N HIS A 67 7.21 6.04 7.41
CA HIS A 67 6.87 4.69 7.88
C HIS A 67 5.49 4.68 8.53
N GLY A 68 5.18 5.70 9.34
CA GLY A 68 3.86 5.86 9.95
C GLY A 68 2.73 5.91 8.92
N ILE A 69 2.90 6.65 7.81
CA ILE A 69 1.92 6.69 6.72
C ILE A 69 1.80 5.33 6.02
N GLY A 70 2.93 4.68 5.74
CA GLY A 70 2.97 3.35 5.13
C GLY A 70 2.26 2.29 5.97
N LEU A 71 2.62 2.21 7.25
CA LEU A 71 2.01 1.32 8.25
C LEU A 71 0.51 1.57 8.38
N TYR A 72 0.08 2.83 8.38
CA TYR A 72 -1.34 3.16 8.47
C TYR A 72 -2.12 2.67 7.24
N GLY A 73 -1.60 2.89 6.04
CA GLY A 73 -2.21 2.36 4.81
C GLY A 73 -2.32 0.84 4.81
N MET A 74 -1.25 0.15 5.23
CA MET A 74 -1.22 -1.31 5.37
C MET A 74 -2.21 -1.82 6.43
N LEU A 75 -2.32 -1.13 7.57
CA LEU A 75 -3.29 -1.47 8.61
C LEU A 75 -4.73 -1.37 8.10
N HIS A 76 -5.07 -0.31 7.37
CA HIS A 76 -6.39 -0.16 6.74
C HIS A 76 -6.67 -1.25 5.72
N TYR A 77 -5.68 -1.58 4.89
CA TYR A 77 -5.80 -2.67 3.93
C TYR A 77 -6.05 -4.01 4.62
N TYR A 78 -5.30 -4.31 5.68
CA TYR A 78 -5.50 -5.49 6.50
C TYR A 78 -6.90 -5.49 7.14
N GLN A 79 -7.34 -4.40 7.75
CA GLN A 79 -8.67 -4.31 8.38
C GLN A 79 -9.81 -4.56 7.39
N GLN A 80 -9.66 -4.11 6.14
CA GLN A 80 -10.68 -4.29 5.11
C GLN A 80 -10.69 -5.69 4.50
N THR A 81 -9.54 -6.36 4.43
CA THR A 81 -9.37 -7.59 3.62
C THR A 81 -9.04 -8.84 4.43
N GLY A 82 -8.53 -8.69 5.65
CA GLY A 82 -7.98 -9.77 6.47
C GLY A 82 -6.62 -10.30 5.98
N ASP A 83 -5.94 -9.60 5.07
CA ASP A 83 -4.69 -10.06 4.45
C ASP A 83 -3.55 -10.24 5.46
N GLN A 84 -3.23 -11.51 5.76
CA GLN A 84 -2.25 -11.87 6.77
C GLN A 84 -0.81 -11.53 6.36
N GLN A 85 -0.52 -11.47 5.06
CA GLN A 85 0.81 -11.10 4.58
C GLN A 85 1.11 -9.63 4.91
N THR A 86 0.13 -8.75 4.72
CA THR A 86 0.24 -7.34 5.10
C THR A 86 0.37 -7.18 6.61
N LEU A 87 -0.38 -7.96 7.42
CA LEU A 87 -0.26 -7.91 8.88
C LEU A 87 1.16 -8.29 9.35
N ALA A 88 1.77 -9.31 8.77
CA ALA A 88 3.13 -9.76 9.13
C ALA A 88 4.24 -8.75 8.79
N ILE A 89 3.93 -7.69 8.04
CA ILE A 89 4.84 -6.55 7.83
C ILE A 89 4.75 -5.56 8.99
N ILE A 90 3.59 -5.50 9.66
CA ILE A 90 3.27 -4.54 10.74
C ILE A 90 3.68 -5.10 12.11
N ASP A 91 3.45 -6.40 12.35
CA ASP A 91 3.64 -7.14 13.63
C ASP A 91 4.57 -8.34 13.44
#